data_AF-A0A832DGT4-F1
#
_entry.id   AF-A0A832DGT4-F1
#
_cell.length_a   1.000
_cell.length_b   1.000
_cell.length_c   1.000
_cell.angle_alpha   90.00
_cell.angle_beta   90.00
_cell.angle_gamma   90.00
#
_symmetry.space_group_name_H-M   'P 1'
#
loop_
_entity.id
_entity.type
_entity.pdbx_description
1 polymer ?
#
loop_
_entity_poly.entity_id
_entity_poly.type
_entity_poly.pdbx_seq_one_letter_code
_entity_poly.pdbx_strand_id
1 'polypeptide(L)'
;MKLNKIKQRLELALRPAEKQPTLEEVLEHVSTRGVLRGPVDWVFPAWMLYVEYAAQRITEAFQLTEEERRQLLGFRDTMKQLLWEAWMQAKEKLIALYKAVVEGTYRLEGRRLYAPDGTWMYIDETMRISIRGVNAVTQFPDVLKLPCERLELLQLGWRASDEGNHHNKPRMGTTQPWQVLAWVAARYGKLYTHIDSAYLTHEGMSVLIRIIANSWRQKWGKAEAIDLAASHLRRGEWAPLLTMLLGDGEAKRRDVLRGDYKIVIAAKEPWRLGNSISTKKALVARGKEAFVKLREAAGPYGELLDLLKAHKWVDVKLATDDGFRAAYKLKTRKRSIDILREAYKHNNGEISTEQFPHAEEPRIGAVVVVGVLMYFELMGGKGGSLVAKYFTIDLRKAFAVAKRLELAGLRPNIVRSGPKYVVYIATADLLKLAEKDDTVRRAVALYLTEKAKNGTPRQREIAEKILKRHPSFSI
;
A
#
# COMPACT_ATOMS: atom_id res chain seq x y z
N MET A 1 -20.67 -18.12 11.28
CA MET A 1 -19.99 -16.81 11.14
C MET A 1 -20.70 -15.79 12.02
N LYS A 2 -19.99 -14.96 12.82
CA LYS A 2 -20.63 -14.07 13.79
C LYS A 2 -21.29 -12.86 13.11
N LEU A 3 -22.57 -12.57 13.37
CA LEU A 3 -23.32 -11.41 12.86
C LEU A 3 -22.56 -10.09 13.03
N ASN A 4 -21.86 -9.94 14.16
CA ASN A 4 -21.01 -8.79 14.44
C ASN A 4 -19.96 -8.53 13.34
N LYS A 5 -19.39 -9.60 12.74
CA LYS A 5 -18.46 -9.48 11.62
C LYS A 5 -19.12 -8.90 10.38
N ILE A 6 -20.38 -9.25 10.10
CA ILE A 6 -21.14 -8.74 8.94
C ILE A 6 -21.41 -7.24 9.16
N LYS A 7 -21.92 -6.89 10.34
CA LYS A 7 -22.18 -5.49 10.71
C LYS A 7 -20.92 -4.62 10.56
N GLN A 8 -19.80 -5.04 11.13
CA GLN A 8 -18.51 -4.34 11.01
C GLN A 8 -18.07 -4.14 9.53
N ARG A 9 -18.28 -5.16 8.69
CA ARG A 9 -17.95 -5.10 7.27
C ARG A 9 -18.82 -4.10 6.50
N LEU A 10 -20.10 -4.04 6.82
CA LEU A 10 -21.05 -3.07 6.25
C LEU A 10 -20.74 -1.64 6.73
N GLU A 11 -20.44 -1.46 8.03
CA GLU A 11 -20.04 -0.17 8.59
C GLU A 11 -18.78 0.38 7.92
N LEU A 12 -17.76 -0.45 7.71
CA LEU A 12 -16.53 -0.05 7.00
C LEU A 12 -16.80 0.31 5.53
N ALA A 13 -17.72 -0.38 4.87
CA ALA A 13 -18.09 -0.11 3.48
C ALA A 13 -18.93 1.17 3.34
N LEU A 14 -19.72 1.54 4.34
CA LEU A 14 -20.59 2.72 4.35
C LEU A 14 -20.03 3.93 5.11
N ARG A 15 -18.84 3.81 5.72
CA ARG A 15 -18.22 4.92 6.44
C ARG A 15 -18.15 6.15 5.53
N PRO A 16 -18.57 7.34 6.01
CA PRO A 16 -18.45 8.56 5.22
C PRO A 16 -17.01 8.76 4.72
N ALA A 17 -16.86 9.04 3.42
CA ALA A 17 -15.58 9.46 2.89
C ALA A 17 -15.30 10.88 3.40
N GLU A 18 -14.32 11.03 4.30
CA GLU A 18 -13.96 12.34 4.88
C GLU A 18 -13.52 13.34 3.79
N LYS A 19 -12.94 12.84 2.69
CA LYS A 19 -12.54 13.60 1.49
C LYS A 19 -12.69 12.75 0.23
N GLN A 20 -12.83 13.40 -0.92
CA GLN A 20 -12.70 12.73 -2.21
C GLN A 20 -11.27 12.18 -2.38
N PRO A 21 -11.10 11.04 -3.06
CA PRO A 21 -9.77 10.47 -3.30
C PRO A 21 -8.90 11.45 -4.11
N THR A 22 -7.67 11.66 -3.65
CA THR A 22 -6.65 12.35 -4.45
C THR A 22 -5.89 11.36 -5.32
N LEU A 23 -5.30 11.83 -6.41
CA LEU A 23 -4.54 10.96 -7.31
C LEU A 23 -3.35 10.33 -6.58
N GLU A 24 -2.66 11.11 -5.74
CA GLU A 24 -1.52 10.66 -4.95
C GLU A 24 -1.89 9.52 -4.01
N GLU A 25 -3.04 9.62 -3.32
CA GLU A 25 -3.56 8.57 -2.45
C GLU A 25 -3.89 7.29 -3.24
N VAL A 26 -4.56 7.44 -4.38
CA VAL A 26 -4.93 6.31 -5.25
C VAL A 26 -3.68 5.60 -5.77
N LEU A 27 -2.68 6.33 -6.25
CA LEU A 27 -1.44 5.75 -6.74
C LEU A 27 -0.60 5.13 -5.62
N GLU A 28 -0.61 5.68 -4.41
CA GLU A 28 0.02 5.06 -3.25
C GLU A 28 -0.66 3.73 -2.91
N HIS A 29 -1.99 3.66 -2.90
CA HIS A 29 -2.73 2.41 -2.69
C HIS A 29 -2.41 1.36 -3.77
N VAL A 30 -2.44 1.76 -5.05
CA VAL A 30 -2.14 0.85 -6.17
C VAL A 30 -0.70 0.37 -6.13
N SER A 31 0.28 1.25 -5.86
CA SER A 31 1.69 0.88 -5.80
C SER A 31 2.09 0.08 -4.56
N THR A 32 1.32 0.17 -3.47
CA THR A 32 1.61 -0.55 -2.23
C THR A 32 0.88 -1.88 -2.11
N ARG A 33 -0.38 -1.94 -2.55
CA ARG A 33 -1.26 -3.09 -2.32
C ARG A 33 -1.80 -3.70 -3.61
N GLY A 34 -1.68 -3.00 -4.74
CA GLY A 34 -2.26 -3.41 -6.03
C GLY A 34 -3.77 -3.23 -6.14
N VAL A 35 -4.49 -3.12 -5.01
CA VAL A 35 -5.94 -3.09 -4.91
C VAL A 35 -6.39 -1.79 -4.26
N LEU A 36 -7.48 -1.20 -4.77
CA LEU A 36 -8.18 -0.11 -4.12
C LEU A 36 -9.22 -0.68 -3.14
N ARG A 37 -9.09 -0.26 -1.86
CA ARG A 37 -10.00 -0.63 -0.78
C ARG A 37 -10.38 0.60 0.01
N GLY A 38 -11.67 0.74 0.32
CA GLY A 38 -12.18 1.82 1.13
C GLY A 38 -13.72 1.85 1.13
N PRO A 39 -14.34 2.87 1.70
CA PRO A 39 -15.78 3.05 1.63
C PRO A 39 -16.31 3.11 0.18
N VAL A 40 -17.59 2.80 -0.02
CA VAL A 40 -18.25 2.83 -1.32
C VAL A 40 -18.08 4.16 -2.04
N ASP A 41 -18.22 5.26 -1.32
CA ASP A 41 -18.09 6.63 -1.82
C ASP A 41 -16.63 7.09 -2.04
N TRP A 42 -15.65 6.24 -1.70
CA TRP A 42 -14.24 6.49 -1.98
C TRP A 42 -13.70 5.56 -3.06
N VAL A 43 -14.01 4.26 -2.97
CA VAL A 43 -13.40 3.23 -3.84
C VAL A 43 -13.83 3.37 -5.31
N PHE A 44 -15.10 3.68 -5.58
CA PHE A 44 -15.56 3.87 -6.96
C PHE A 44 -14.97 5.15 -7.59
N PRO A 45 -15.00 6.32 -6.92
CA PRO A 45 -14.28 7.50 -7.39
C PRO A 45 -12.77 7.26 -7.58
N ALA A 46 -12.12 6.52 -6.67
CA ALA A 46 -10.71 6.17 -6.77
C ALA A 46 -10.41 5.33 -8.03
N TRP A 47 -11.29 4.38 -8.37
CA TRP A 47 -11.20 3.61 -9.60
C TRP A 47 -11.34 4.48 -10.85
N MET A 48 -12.34 5.38 -10.88
CA MET A 48 -12.54 6.30 -12.01
C MET A 48 -11.34 7.23 -12.19
N LEU A 49 -10.79 7.77 -11.10
CA LEU A 49 -9.60 8.61 -11.11
C LEU A 49 -8.37 7.85 -11.61
N TYR A 50 -8.20 6.59 -11.20
CA TYR A 50 -7.11 5.75 -11.69
C TYR A 50 -7.21 5.46 -13.19
N VAL A 51 -8.40 5.14 -13.69
CA VAL A 51 -8.61 4.85 -15.11
C VAL A 51 -8.35 6.09 -15.96
N GLU A 52 -8.80 7.26 -15.51
CA GLU A 52 -8.49 8.55 -16.14
C GLU A 52 -6.98 8.78 -16.22
N TYR A 53 -6.29 8.69 -15.07
CA TYR A 53 -4.84 8.81 -14.99
C TYR A 53 -4.14 7.87 -15.95
N ALA A 54 -4.48 6.58 -15.92
CA ALA A 54 -3.75 5.59 -16.68
C ALA A 54 -3.94 5.76 -18.19
N ALA A 55 -5.15 6.07 -18.65
CA ALA A 55 -5.41 6.37 -20.06
C ALA A 55 -4.62 7.60 -20.53
N GLN A 56 -4.59 8.67 -19.72
CA GLN A 56 -3.78 9.86 -20.01
C GLN A 56 -2.29 9.53 -20.08
N ARG A 57 -1.75 8.81 -19.09
CA ARG A 57 -0.32 8.46 -19.05
C ARG A 57 0.10 7.56 -20.20
N ILE A 58 -0.74 6.61 -20.60
CA ILE A 58 -0.48 5.75 -21.77
C ILE A 58 -0.46 6.61 -23.05
N THR A 59 -1.42 7.51 -23.17
CA THR A 59 -1.55 8.43 -24.30
C THR A 59 -0.34 9.38 -24.45
N GLU A 60 0.28 9.78 -23.34
CA GLU A 60 1.47 10.61 -23.32
C GLU A 60 2.78 9.84 -23.58
N ALA A 61 2.83 8.57 -23.19
CA ALA A 61 4.06 7.77 -23.22
C ALA A 61 4.22 6.91 -24.47
N PHE A 62 3.12 6.43 -25.04
CA PHE A 62 3.13 5.54 -26.21
C PHE A 62 2.74 6.29 -27.47
N GLN A 63 3.40 5.96 -28.58
CA GLN A 63 3.05 6.48 -29.90
C GLN A 63 1.77 5.81 -30.38
N LEU A 64 0.66 6.56 -30.34
CA LEU A 64 -0.65 6.11 -30.78
C LEU A 64 -1.09 6.92 -32.00
N THR A 65 -1.68 6.26 -32.98
CA THR A 65 -2.42 6.93 -34.05
C THR A 65 -3.66 7.65 -33.49
N GLU A 66 -4.27 8.55 -34.26
CA GLU A 66 -5.48 9.25 -33.83
C GLU A 66 -6.63 8.27 -33.50
N GLU A 67 -6.78 7.22 -34.31
CA GLU A 67 -7.81 6.20 -34.09
C GLU A 67 -7.52 5.39 -32.82
N GLU A 68 -6.27 5.03 -32.56
CA GLU A 68 -5.89 4.31 -31.33
C GLU A 68 -6.08 5.17 -30.08
N ARG A 69 -5.74 6.46 -30.16
CA ARG A 69 -6.04 7.42 -29.09
C ARG A 69 -7.54 7.50 -28.84
N ARG A 70 -8.36 7.56 -29.90
CA ARG A 70 -9.83 7.55 -29.78
C ARG A 70 -10.34 6.28 -29.12
N GLN A 71 -9.81 5.12 -29.49
CA GLN A 71 -10.15 3.83 -28.87
C GLN A 71 -9.80 3.80 -27.38
N LEU A 72 -8.60 4.26 -27.00
CA LEU A 72 -8.17 4.31 -25.60
C LEU A 72 -9.05 5.26 -24.75
N LEU A 73 -9.38 6.44 -25.28
CA LEU A 73 -10.28 7.38 -24.61
C LEU A 73 -11.70 6.84 -24.50
N GLY A 74 -12.21 6.18 -25.56
CA GLY A 74 -13.49 5.49 -25.52
C GLY A 74 -13.53 4.37 -24.48
N PHE A 75 -12.45 3.60 -24.35
CA PHE A 75 -12.28 2.61 -23.27
C PHE A 75 -12.34 3.26 -21.89
N ARG A 76 -11.60 4.35 -21.67
CA ARG A 76 -11.59 5.11 -20.42
C ARG A 76 -13.00 5.58 -20.05
N ASP A 77 -13.71 6.18 -20.99
CA ASP A 77 -15.04 6.75 -20.77
C ASP A 77 -16.06 5.65 -20.47
N THR A 78 -16.01 4.54 -21.22
CA THR A 78 -16.84 3.35 -20.96
C THR A 78 -16.60 2.80 -19.55
N MET A 79 -15.34 2.66 -19.14
CA MET A 79 -14.99 2.17 -17.81
C MET A 79 -15.50 3.08 -16.69
N LYS A 80 -15.40 4.41 -16.87
CA LYS A 80 -15.91 5.38 -15.90
C LYS A 80 -17.43 5.31 -15.80
N GLN A 81 -18.14 5.19 -16.92
CA GLN A 81 -19.59 5.01 -16.93
C GLN A 81 -20.00 3.73 -16.17
N LEU A 82 -19.38 2.60 -16.48
CA LEU A 82 -19.68 1.33 -15.79
C LEU A 82 -19.41 1.45 -14.29
N LEU A 83 -18.30 2.06 -13.89
CA LEU A 83 -17.98 2.28 -12.47
C LEU A 83 -19.00 3.17 -11.76
N TRP A 84 -19.52 4.19 -12.44
CA TRP A 84 -20.56 5.07 -11.91
C TRP A 84 -21.89 4.34 -11.72
N GLU A 85 -22.34 3.57 -12.72
CA GLU A 85 -23.57 2.76 -12.63
C GLU A 85 -23.46 1.70 -11.51
N ALA A 86 -22.30 1.04 -11.43
CA ALA A 86 -21.98 0.09 -10.38
C ALA A 86 -21.95 0.73 -8.99
N TRP A 87 -21.46 1.97 -8.87
CA TRP A 87 -21.43 2.72 -7.62
C TRP A 87 -22.83 2.95 -7.06
N MET A 88 -23.74 3.46 -7.89
CA MET A 88 -25.13 3.71 -7.49
C MET A 88 -25.78 2.43 -6.96
N GLN A 89 -25.66 1.34 -7.72
CA GLN A 89 -26.26 0.07 -7.34
C GLN A 89 -25.61 -0.56 -6.10
N ALA A 90 -24.28 -0.44 -5.95
CA ALA A 90 -23.58 -0.95 -4.78
C ALA A 90 -23.96 -0.19 -3.50
N LYS A 91 -24.04 1.15 -3.59
CA LYS A 91 -24.40 2.02 -2.46
C LYS A 91 -25.80 1.74 -1.95
N GLU A 92 -26.78 1.69 -2.85
CA GLU A 92 -28.17 1.36 -2.52
C GLU A 92 -28.28 0.03 -1.79
N LYS A 93 -27.65 -1.02 -2.34
CA LYS A 93 -27.67 -2.36 -1.75
C LYS A 93 -27.00 -2.42 -0.38
N LEU A 94 -25.87 -1.73 -0.21
CA LEU A 94 -25.17 -1.69 1.08
C LEU A 94 -26.03 -1.01 2.15
N ILE A 95 -26.71 0.10 1.82
CA ILE A 95 -27.60 0.81 2.74
C ILE A 95 -28.76 -0.08 3.16
N ALA A 96 -29.43 -0.75 2.21
CA ALA A 96 -30.54 -1.66 2.50
C ALA A 96 -30.11 -2.80 3.44
N LEU A 97 -28.96 -3.42 3.15
CA LEU A 97 -28.41 -4.50 3.97
C LEU A 97 -28.00 -4.02 5.37
N TYR A 98 -27.35 -2.86 5.47
CA TYR A 98 -26.95 -2.30 6.75
C TYR A 98 -28.17 -1.98 7.63
N LYS A 99 -29.19 -1.34 7.05
CA LYS A 99 -30.45 -1.06 7.74
C LYS A 99 -31.08 -2.35 8.27
N ALA A 100 -31.21 -3.38 7.42
CA ALA A 100 -31.76 -4.66 7.81
C ALA A 100 -30.98 -5.34 8.95
N VAL A 101 -29.65 -5.24 8.94
CA VAL A 101 -28.80 -5.80 10.02
C VAL A 101 -28.93 -5.01 11.33
N VAL A 102 -29.01 -3.68 11.27
CA VAL A 102 -29.15 -2.82 12.46
C VAL A 102 -30.52 -2.98 13.12
N GLU A 103 -31.58 -3.04 12.32
CA GLU A 103 -32.97 -3.17 12.79
C GLU A 103 -33.35 -4.61 13.13
N GLY A 104 -32.51 -5.59 12.80
CA GLY A 104 -32.78 -7.01 13.05
C GLY A 104 -33.84 -7.62 12.13
N THR A 105 -34.19 -6.96 11.03
CA THR A 105 -35.23 -7.37 10.07
C THR A 105 -34.69 -8.27 8.94
N TYR A 106 -33.41 -8.63 8.98
CA TYR A 106 -32.77 -9.46 7.96
C TYR A 106 -33.15 -10.95 8.09
N ARG A 107 -33.10 -11.66 6.96
CA ARG A 107 -33.32 -13.11 6.89
C ARG A 107 -32.05 -13.82 6.42
N LEU A 108 -31.69 -14.92 7.07
CA LEU A 108 -30.56 -15.77 6.68
C LEU A 108 -31.06 -17.03 5.98
N GLU A 109 -30.56 -17.29 4.77
CA GLU A 109 -30.79 -18.56 4.07
C GLU A 109 -29.48 -19.10 3.53
N GLY A 110 -29.05 -20.25 4.06
CA GLY A 110 -27.78 -20.88 3.70
C GLY A 110 -26.60 -19.91 3.85
N ARG A 111 -25.99 -19.53 2.72
CA ARG A 111 -24.82 -18.62 2.66
C ARG A 111 -25.20 -17.19 2.24
N ARG A 112 -26.46 -16.80 2.40
CA ARG A 112 -26.98 -15.49 2.00
C ARG A 112 -27.68 -14.78 3.15
N LEU A 113 -27.53 -13.46 3.17
CA LEU A 113 -28.29 -12.55 4.03
C LEU A 113 -29.17 -11.69 3.14
N TYR A 114 -30.45 -11.61 3.48
CA TYR A 114 -31.49 -10.88 2.77
C TYR A 114 -32.00 -9.72 3.62
N ALA A 115 -32.19 -8.57 2.98
CA ALA A 115 -32.98 -7.45 3.49
C ALA A 115 -34.45 -7.60 3.08
N PRO A 116 -35.39 -6.89 3.73
CA PRO A 116 -36.83 -7.00 3.45
C PRO A 116 -37.25 -6.64 2.02
N ASP A 117 -36.49 -5.78 1.34
CA ASP A 117 -36.68 -5.37 -0.06
C ASP A 117 -36.23 -6.44 -1.08
N GLY A 118 -35.76 -7.60 -0.60
CA GLY A 118 -35.21 -8.66 -1.44
C GLY A 118 -33.74 -8.46 -1.84
N THR A 119 -33.11 -7.35 -1.45
CA THR A 119 -31.67 -7.16 -1.60
C THR A 119 -30.92 -8.20 -0.77
N TRP A 120 -29.84 -8.77 -1.30
CA TRP A 120 -29.09 -9.79 -0.57
C TRP A 120 -27.60 -9.75 -0.85
N MET A 121 -26.84 -10.33 0.08
CA MET A 121 -25.39 -10.50 -0.03
C MET A 121 -24.97 -11.93 0.29
N TYR A 122 -23.85 -12.36 -0.26
CA TYR A 122 -23.17 -13.58 0.16
C TYR A 122 -22.43 -13.32 1.47
N ILE A 123 -22.50 -14.30 2.38
CA ILE A 123 -21.93 -14.26 3.73
C ILE A 123 -21.00 -15.46 4.00
N ASP A 124 -20.29 -15.91 2.97
CA ASP A 124 -19.27 -16.96 3.08
C ASP A 124 -17.90 -16.39 3.50
N GLU A 125 -16.80 -17.07 3.17
CA GLU A 125 -15.45 -16.59 3.42
C GLU A 125 -15.18 -15.21 2.81
N THR A 126 -15.79 -14.94 1.63
CA THR A 126 -15.68 -13.68 0.90
C THR A 126 -17.06 -13.02 0.81
N MET A 127 -17.36 -12.18 1.81
CA MET A 127 -18.59 -11.38 1.80
C MET A 127 -18.65 -10.50 0.56
N ARG A 128 -19.77 -10.55 -0.17
CA ARG A 128 -19.91 -9.80 -1.41
C ARG A 128 -21.35 -9.51 -1.77
N ILE A 129 -21.55 -8.39 -2.45
CA ILE A 129 -22.80 -8.05 -3.14
C ILE A 129 -22.63 -8.28 -4.64
N SER A 130 -23.70 -8.71 -5.31
CA SER A 130 -23.73 -8.84 -6.75
C SER A 130 -24.19 -7.55 -7.40
N ILE A 131 -23.50 -7.13 -8.46
CA ILE A 131 -23.87 -6.01 -9.32
C ILE A 131 -24.46 -6.61 -10.61
N ARG A 132 -25.62 -6.12 -11.03
CA ARG A 132 -26.39 -6.68 -12.16
C ARG A 132 -26.53 -5.66 -13.27
N GLY A 133 -26.37 -6.12 -14.51
CA GLY A 133 -26.64 -5.33 -15.71
C GLY A 133 -25.56 -4.31 -16.08
N VAL A 134 -24.52 -4.12 -15.27
CA VAL A 134 -23.46 -3.14 -15.54
C VAL A 134 -22.39 -3.75 -16.44
N ASN A 135 -22.57 -3.60 -17.75
CA ASN A 135 -21.70 -4.18 -18.77
C ASN A 135 -21.69 -3.38 -20.07
N ALA A 136 -20.58 -3.42 -20.81
CA ALA A 136 -20.46 -2.80 -22.12
C ALA A 136 -19.42 -3.51 -23.00
N VAL A 137 -19.53 -3.28 -24.31
CA VAL A 137 -18.50 -3.63 -25.29
C VAL A 137 -17.64 -2.40 -25.55
N THR A 138 -16.32 -2.56 -25.55
CA THR A 138 -15.37 -1.47 -25.79
C THR A 138 -14.15 -1.96 -26.55
N GLN A 139 -13.33 -1.05 -27.06
CA GLN A 139 -12.13 -1.35 -27.85
C GLN A 139 -10.90 -0.82 -27.11
N PHE A 140 -9.85 -1.63 -26.99
CA PHE A 140 -8.55 -1.18 -26.48
C PHE A 140 -7.50 -1.28 -27.60
N PRO A 141 -6.70 -0.25 -27.88
CA PRO A 141 -5.74 -0.29 -28.98
C PRO A 141 -4.52 -1.18 -28.66
N ASP A 142 -3.79 -1.59 -29.69
CA ASP A 142 -2.46 -2.18 -29.51
C ASP A 142 -1.46 -1.08 -29.11
N VAL A 143 -1.33 -0.86 -27.80
CA VAL A 143 -0.44 0.16 -27.24
C VAL A 143 1.02 -0.28 -27.23
N LEU A 144 1.30 -1.59 -27.22
CA LEU A 144 2.65 -2.10 -27.00
C LEU A 144 3.44 -2.28 -28.30
N LYS A 145 2.75 -2.42 -29.44
CA LYS A 145 3.38 -2.61 -30.77
C LYS A 145 4.41 -3.74 -30.80
N LEU A 146 4.15 -4.80 -30.02
CA LEU A 146 5.09 -5.91 -29.90
C LEU A 146 5.01 -6.83 -31.11
N PRO A 147 6.13 -7.42 -31.55
CA PRO A 147 6.11 -8.56 -32.47
C PRO A 147 5.21 -9.68 -31.94
N CYS A 148 4.58 -10.42 -32.85
CA CYS A 148 3.60 -11.46 -32.50
C CYS A 148 4.20 -12.50 -31.55
N GLU A 149 5.44 -12.94 -31.79
CA GLU A 149 6.15 -13.92 -30.96
C GLU A 149 6.33 -13.40 -29.53
N ARG A 150 6.64 -12.11 -29.37
CA ARG A 150 6.84 -11.52 -28.04
C ARG A 150 5.53 -11.36 -27.29
N LEU A 151 4.48 -10.95 -28.00
CA LEU A 151 3.13 -10.84 -27.44
C LEU A 151 2.62 -12.21 -26.97
N GLU A 152 2.84 -13.26 -27.75
CA GLU A 152 2.42 -14.62 -27.41
C GLU A 152 3.08 -15.13 -26.12
N LEU A 153 4.35 -14.80 -25.87
CA LEU A 153 5.03 -15.16 -24.62
C LEU A 153 4.39 -14.49 -23.40
N LEU A 154 4.00 -13.22 -23.51
CA LEU A 154 3.29 -12.51 -22.43
C LEU A 154 1.90 -13.12 -22.20
N GLN A 155 1.18 -13.41 -23.29
CA GLN A 155 -0.14 -14.06 -23.25
C GLN A 155 -0.09 -15.46 -22.64
N LEU A 156 0.95 -16.23 -22.96
CA LEU A 156 1.19 -17.56 -22.40
C LEU A 156 1.32 -17.51 -20.89
N GLY A 157 2.10 -16.54 -20.36
CA GLY A 157 2.27 -16.42 -18.92
C GLY A 157 1.01 -15.94 -18.19
N TRP A 158 0.22 -15.03 -18.78
CA TRP A 158 -1.13 -14.70 -18.26
C TRP A 158 -2.04 -15.94 -18.25
N ARG A 159 -1.98 -16.72 -19.34
CA ARG A 159 -2.73 -17.98 -19.44
C ARG A 159 -2.30 -18.97 -18.36
N ALA A 160 -1.03 -19.04 -18.03
CA ALA A 160 -0.50 -19.92 -16.99
C ALA A 160 -0.83 -19.45 -15.55
N SER A 161 -1.29 -18.20 -15.33
CA SER A 161 -1.58 -17.64 -14.01
C SER A 161 -3.08 -17.49 -13.69
N ASP A 162 -3.65 -16.29 -13.78
CA ASP A 162 -5.01 -15.97 -13.35
C ASP A 162 -5.98 -15.75 -14.52
N GLU A 163 -5.50 -15.75 -15.76
CA GLU A 163 -6.37 -15.73 -16.93
C GLU A 163 -7.23 -17.01 -17.00
N GLY A 164 -8.54 -16.79 -17.02
CA GLY A 164 -9.58 -17.78 -17.19
C GLY A 164 -9.96 -18.00 -18.65
N ASN A 165 -10.93 -18.89 -18.85
CA ASN A 165 -11.55 -19.16 -20.14
C ASN A 165 -13.06 -18.93 -20.02
N HIS A 166 -13.65 -18.27 -20.99
CA HIS A 166 -15.09 -18.12 -21.14
C HIS A 166 -15.48 -18.39 -22.59
N HIS A 167 -16.13 -19.53 -22.84
CA HIS A 167 -16.53 -19.96 -24.19
C HIS A 167 -15.41 -19.81 -25.24
N ASN A 168 -14.23 -20.36 -24.93
CA ASN A 168 -13.03 -20.32 -25.76
C ASN A 168 -12.39 -18.92 -25.95
N LYS A 169 -12.76 -17.95 -25.10
CA LYS A 169 -12.15 -16.61 -25.09
C LYS A 169 -11.36 -16.37 -23.80
N PRO A 170 -10.22 -15.67 -23.87
CA PRO A 170 -9.49 -15.23 -22.69
C PRO A 170 -10.37 -14.35 -21.79
N ARG A 171 -10.35 -14.61 -20.48
CA ARG A 171 -11.10 -13.84 -19.48
C ARG A 171 -10.21 -13.46 -18.31
N MET A 172 -10.27 -12.20 -17.91
CA MET A 172 -9.67 -11.71 -16.67
C MET A 172 -10.76 -11.35 -15.67
N GLY A 173 -10.53 -11.64 -14.39
CA GLY A 173 -11.34 -11.16 -13.28
C GLY A 173 -10.44 -10.69 -12.16
N THR A 174 -10.43 -9.39 -11.87
CA THR A 174 -9.50 -8.82 -10.90
C THR A 174 -10.11 -7.65 -10.13
N THR A 175 -9.59 -7.43 -8.93
CA THR A 175 -9.85 -6.22 -8.12
C THR A 175 -8.72 -5.20 -8.21
N GLN A 176 -7.74 -5.44 -9.10
CA GLN A 176 -6.53 -4.63 -9.23
C GLN A 176 -6.61 -3.74 -10.47
N PRO A 177 -6.62 -2.40 -10.32
CA PRO A 177 -6.75 -1.49 -11.46
C PRO A 177 -5.63 -1.61 -12.49
N TRP A 178 -4.39 -1.68 -12.02
CA TRP A 178 -3.23 -1.83 -12.91
C TRP A 178 -3.27 -3.13 -13.71
N GLN A 179 -3.83 -4.20 -13.13
CA GLN A 179 -3.87 -5.51 -13.76
C GLN A 179 -4.89 -5.56 -14.91
N VAL A 180 -6.00 -4.84 -14.79
CA VAL A 180 -6.94 -4.64 -15.90
C VAL A 180 -6.19 -4.12 -17.12
N LEU A 181 -5.45 -3.02 -16.95
CA LEU A 181 -4.75 -2.36 -18.06
C LEU A 181 -3.55 -3.17 -18.57
N ALA A 182 -2.79 -3.78 -17.67
CA ALA A 182 -1.67 -4.64 -18.04
C ALA A 182 -2.14 -5.87 -18.85
N TRP A 183 -3.27 -6.48 -18.49
CA TRP A 183 -3.80 -7.64 -19.20
C TRP A 183 -4.42 -7.26 -20.55
N VAL A 184 -5.24 -6.19 -20.62
CA VAL A 184 -5.83 -5.77 -21.91
C VAL A 184 -4.78 -5.26 -22.90
N ALA A 185 -3.64 -4.74 -22.44
CA ALA A 185 -2.52 -4.43 -23.33
C ALA A 185 -1.94 -5.68 -24.01
N ALA A 186 -1.97 -6.84 -23.34
CA ALA A 186 -1.58 -8.12 -23.93
C ALA A 186 -2.73 -8.82 -24.69
N ARG A 187 -3.98 -8.38 -24.48
CA ARG A 187 -5.21 -8.93 -25.08
C ARG A 187 -6.05 -7.80 -25.70
N TYR A 188 -5.41 -6.95 -26.49
CA TYR A 188 -6.01 -5.73 -27.04
C TYR A 188 -7.13 -6.05 -28.04
N GLY A 189 -7.84 -5.04 -28.51
CA GLY A 189 -8.93 -5.18 -29.46
C GLY A 189 -10.29 -5.07 -28.78
N LYS A 190 -11.28 -5.84 -29.26
CA LYS A 190 -12.65 -5.79 -28.77
C LYS A 190 -12.77 -6.51 -27.45
N LEU A 191 -13.29 -5.83 -26.44
CA LEU A 191 -13.48 -6.31 -25.08
C LEU A 191 -14.95 -6.28 -24.71
N TYR A 192 -15.39 -7.25 -23.92
CA TYR A 192 -16.65 -7.19 -23.20
C TYR A 192 -16.34 -7.07 -21.71
N THR A 193 -16.68 -5.94 -21.12
CA THR A 193 -16.35 -5.57 -19.74
C THR A 193 -17.62 -5.50 -18.91
N HIS A 194 -17.56 -6.05 -17.70
CA HIS A 194 -18.66 -5.96 -16.75
C HIS A 194 -18.17 -5.91 -15.31
N ILE A 195 -18.94 -5.23 -14.45
CA ILE A 195 -18.69 -5.13 -13.02
C ILE A 195 -19.69 -6.03 -12.31
N ASP A 196 -19.21 -7.18 -11.84
CA ASP A 196 -20.11 -8.26 -11.37
C ASP A 196 -20.35 -8.26 -9.88
N SER A 197 -19.41 -7.74 -9.09
CA SER A 197 -19.46 -7.88 -7.65
C SER A 197 -18.62 -6.83 -6.94
N ALA A 198 -19.03 -6.50 -5.72
CA ALA A 198 -18.21 -5.77 -4.79
C ALA A 198 -17.97 -6.61 -3.54
N TYR A 199 -16.71 -6.72 -3.12
CA TYR A 199 -16.28 -7.53 -1.99
C TYR A 199 -16.14 -6.68 -0.74
N LEU A 200 -16.66 -7.16 0.38
CA LEU A 200 -16.58 -6.51 1.68
C LEU A 200 -15.41 -7.10 2.48
N THR A 201 -14.41 -6.25 2.75
CA THR A 201 -13.14 -6.58 3.37
C THR A 201 -12.97 -5.89 4.73
N HIS A 202 -11.89 -6.20 5.45
CA HIS A 202 -11.56 -5.52 6.72
C HIS A 202 -11.07 -4.09 6.55
N GLU A 203 -10.92 -3.63 5.30
CA GLU A 203 -10.43 -2.29 4.95
C GLU A 203 -11.49 -1.52 4.14
N GLY A 204 -12.77 -1.91 4.26
CA GLY A 204 -13.86 -1.42 3.42
C GLY A 204 -14.13 -2.35 2.24
N MET A 205 -14.50 -1.80 1.09
CA MET A 205 -14.92 -2.53 -0.09
C MET A 205 -13.86 -2.55 -1.20
N SER A 206 -13.87 -3.58 -2.04
CA SER A 206 -13.14 -3.61 -3.32
C SER A 206 -14.05 -4.04 -4.47
N VAL A 207 -13.82 -3.53 -5.67
CA VAL A 207 -14.64 -3.78 -6.85
C VAL A 207 -14.01 -4.87 -7.72
N LEU A 208 -14.79 -5.87 -8.14
CA LEU A 208 -14.36 -6.91 -9.07
C LEU A 208 -14.77 -6.55 -10.49
N ILE A 209 -13.78 -6.30 -11.33
CA ILE A 209 -13.96 -6.07 -12.77
C ILE A 209 -13.67 -7.38 -13.50
N ARG A 210 -14.51 -7.71 -14.48
CA ARG A 210 -14.32 -8.85 -15.37
C ARG A 210 -14.33 -8.38 -16.82
N ILE A 211 -13.39 -8.90 -17.58
CA ILE A 211 -13.18 -8.54 -18.98
C ILE A 211 -12.98 -9.81 -19.79
N ILE A 212 -13.65 -9.88 -20.93
CA ILE A 212 -13.52 -10.95 -21.92
C ILE A 212 -12.92 -10.34 -23.19
N ALA A 213 -11.81 -10.90 -23.66
CA ALA A 213 -11.15 -10.44 -24.87
C ALA A 213 -11.78 -11.10 -26.11
N ASN A 214 -12.71 -10.41 -26.75
CA ASN A 214 -13.49 -10.92 -27.88
C ASN A 214 -12.69 -11.04 -29.17
N SER A 215 -11.62 -10.26 -29.33
CA SER A 215 -10.71 -10.34 -30.49
C SER A 215 -9.75 -11.53 -30.42
N TRP A 216 -9.70 -12.27 -29.31
CA TRP A 216 -8.75 -13.36 -29.10
C TRP A 216 -9.47 -14.68 -28.82
N ARG A 217 -8.87 -15.78 -29.28
CA ARG A 217 -9.26 -17.14 -28.93
C ARG A 217 -8.25 -17.75 -27.96
N GLN A 218 -8.72 -18.60 -27.07
CA GLN A 218 -7.84 -19.29 -26.14
C GLN A 218 -7.00 -20.33 -26.90
N LYS A 219 -5.67 -20.19 -26.83
CA LYS A 219 -4.73 -21.07 -27.54
C LYS A 219 -4.36 -22.32 -26.72
N TRP A 220 -4.24 -22.17 -25.40
CA TRP A 220 -3.67 -23.20 -24.54
C TRP A 220 -4.62 -23.67 -23.43
N GLY A 221 -4.53 -24.94 -23.09
CA GLY A 221 -5.02 -25.48 -21.83
C GLY A 221 -4.33 -24.83 -20.62
N LYS A 222 -4.92 -24.90 -19.42
CA LYS A 222 -4.32 -24.28 -18.23
C LYS A 222 -3.01 -24.99 -17.83
N ALA A 223 -3.05 -26.32 -17.75
CA ALA A 223 -1.88 -27.13 -17.42
C ALA A 223 -0.81 -27.05 -18.51
N GLU A 224 -1.22 -27.11 -19.77
CA GLU A 224 -0.34 -26.93 -20.93
C GLU A 224 0.40 -25.59 -20.89
N ALA A 225 -0.30 -24.49 -20.61
CA ALA A 225 0.32 -23.17 -20.53
C ALA A 225 1.37 -23.08 -19.40
N ILE A 226 1.09 -23.73 -18.26
CA ILE A 226 2.03 -23.84 -17.13
C ILE A 226 3.28 -24.62 -17.56
N ASP A 227 3.12 -25.77 -18.21
CA ASP A 227 4.24 -26.61 -18.66
C ASP A 227 5.10 -25.89 -19.72
N LEU A 228 4.45 -25.20 -20.67
CA LEU A 228 5.11 -24.39 -21.69
C LEU A 228 5.87 -23.22 -21.08
N ALA A 229 5.27 -22.48 -20.15
CA ALA A 229 5.93 -21.38 -19.46
C ALA A 229 7.16 -21.86 -18.67
N ALA A 230 7.06 -23.01 -17.98
CA ALA A 230 8.20 -23.62 -17.30
C ALA A 230 9.29 -24.09 -18.29
N SER A 231 8.90 -24.60 -19.46
CA SER A 231 9.83 -25.00 -20.52
C SER A 231 10.59 -23.81 -21.10
N HIS A 232 9.91 -22.70 -21.39
CA HIS A 232 10.54 -21.45 -21.81
C HIS A 232 11.53 -20.92 -20.77
N LEU A 233 11.15 -20.95 -19.49
CA LEU A 233 12.04 -20.54 -18.41
C LEU A 233 13.34 -21.37 -18.37
N ARG A 234 13.25 -22.70 -18.52
CA ARG A 234 14.43 -23.58 -18.58
C ARG A 234 15.35 -23.28 -19.75
N ARG A 235 14.81 -22.71 -20.84
CA ARG A 235 15.57 -22.26 -22.02
C ARG A 235 16.06 -20.81 -21.92
N GLY A 236 15.82 -20.16 -20.78
CA GLY A 236 16.26 -18.77 -20.55
C GLY A 236 15.30 -17.71 -21.09
N GLU A 237 14.07 -18.05 -21.47
CA GLU A 237 13.04 -17.07 -21.83
C GLU A 237 12.16 -16.73 -20.62
N TRP A 238 12.21 -15.47 -20.19
CA TRP A 238 11.61 -15.00 -18.92
C TRP A 238 10.28 -14.27 -19.10
N ALA A 239 9.86 -13.92 -20.32
CA ALA A 239 8.61 -13.19 -20.56
C ALA A 239 7.35 -13.92 -20.03
N PRO A 240 7.19 -15.25 -20.23
CA PRO A 240 6.06 -15.95 -19.63
C PRO A 240 6.10 -15.89 -18.11
N LEU A 241 7.29 -16.00 -17.49
CA LEU A 241 7.43 -15.91 -16.04
C LEU A 241 7.06 -14.52 -15.52
N LEU A 242 7.36 -13.45 -16.27
CA LEU A 242 6.99 -12.09 -15.90
C LEU A 242 5.47 -11.95 -15.73
N THR A 243 4.67 -12.34 -16.71
CA THR A 243 3.21 -12.23 -16.60
C THR A 243 2.61 -13.25 -15.63
N MET A 244 3.24 -14.41 -15.45
CA MET A 244 2.87 -15.32 -14.36
C MET A 244 3.08 -14.69 -12.98
N LEU A 245 4.21 -14.01 -12.77
CA LEU A 245 4.48 -13.27 -11.54
C LEU A 245 3.43 -12.16 -11.34
N LEU A 246 3.12 -11.39 -12.38
CA LEU A 246 2.12 -10.32 -12.31
C LEU A 246 0.73 -10.84 -11.92
N GLY A 247 0.32 -12.00 -12.41
CA GLY A 247 -0.94 -12.64 -12.02
C GLY A 247 -0.89 -13.29 -10.62
N ASP A 248 -0.25 -14.46 -10.53
CA ASP A 248 -0.29 -15.32 -9.33
C ASP A 248 1.00 -15.28 -8.48
N GLY A 249 1.97 -14.44 -8.85
CA GLY A 249 3.18 -14.23 -8.07
C GLY A 249 2.92 -13.57 -6.71
N GLU A 250 3.66 -13.99 -5.68
CA GLU A 250 3.60 -13.35 -4.36
C GLU A 250 4.33 -12.00 -4.35
N ALA A 251 3.68 -10.96 -3.83
CA ALA A 251 4.29 -9.66 -3.57
C ALA A 251 4.91 -9.63 -2.16
N LYS A 252 6.19 -10.01 -2.07
CA LYS A 252 6.96 -10.07 -0.81
C LYS A 252 7.91 -8.87 -0.66
N ARG A 253 7.37 -7.65 -0.77
CA ARG A 253 8.14 -6.39 -0.66
C ARG A 253 9.07 -6.34 0.55
N ARG A 254 8.62 -6.80 1.72
CA ARG A 254 9.44 -6.80 2.95
C ARG A 254 10.69 -7.66 2.81
N ASP A 255 10.57 -8.81 2.16
CA ASP A 255 11.67 -9.75 1.94
C ASP A 255 12.66 -9.16 0.92
N VAL A 256 12.15 -8.59 -0.17
CA VAL A 256 12.95 -7.86 -1.17
C VAL A 256 13.75 -6.71 -0.54
N LEU A 257 13.13 -5.92 0.36
CA LEU A 257 13.81 -4.82 1.06
C LEU A 257 14.89 -5.31 2.04
N ARG A 258 14.77 -6.54 2.55
CA ARG A 258 15.74 -7.22 3.40
C ARG A 258 16.83 -7.96 2.62
N GLY A 259 16.72 -8.03 1.29
CA GLY A 259 17.64 -8.77 0.43
C GLY A 259 17.34 -10.26 0.29
N ASP A 260 16.16 -10.72 0.75
CA ASP A 260 15.70 -12.08 0.52
C ASP A 260 14.91 -12.14 -0.80
N TYR A 261 15.61 -12.45 -1.89
CA TYR A 261 15.09 -12.45 -3.25
C TYR A 261 14.55 -13.82 -3.65
N LYS A 262 13.22 -13.95 -3.68
CA LYS A 262 12.51 -15.18 -4.07
C LYS A 262 11.34 -14.85 -5.00
N ILE A 263 11.23 -15.58 -6.09
CA ILE A 263 10.06 -15.57 -6.98
C ILE A 263 9.22 -16.79 -6.62
N VAL A 264 8.07 -16.53 -6.00
CA VAL A 264 7.11 -17.55 -5.58
C VAL A 264 5.81 -17.33 -6.35
N ILE A 265 5.27 -18.39 -6.93
CA ILE A 265 4.03 -18.35 -7.70
C ILE A 265 3.02 -19.30 -7.07
N ALA A 266 1.80 -18.81 -6.87
CA ALA A 266 0.68 -19.64 -6.46
C ALA A 266 0.21 -20.51 -7.64
N ALA A 267 0.07 -21.81 -7.43
CA ALA A 267 -0.39 -22.73 -8.46
C ALA A 267 -1.10 -23.93 -7.83
N LYS A 268 -2.08 -24.50 -8.52
CA LYS A 268 -2.76 -25.73 -8.07
C LYS A 268 -1.81 -26.94 -8.06
N GLU A 269 -0.92 -26.99 -9.05
CA GLU A 269 0.06 -28.06 -9.23
C GLU A 269 1.47 -27.46 -9.21
N PRO A 270 1.97 -27.02 -8.04
CA PRO A 270 3.19 -26.23 -7.93
C PRO A 270 4.44 -26.97 -8.43
N TRP A 271 4.45 -28.31 -8.39
CA TRP A 271 5.56 -29.14 -8.88
C TRP A 271 5.80 -29.03 -10.39
N ARG A 272 4.83 -28.55 -11.18
CA ARG A 272 5.02 -28.30 -12.62
C ARG A 272 5.89 -27.07 -12.91
N LEU A 273 5.92 -26.12 -11.98
CA LEU A 273 6.59 -24.83 -12.15
C LEU A 273 7.99 -24.78 -11.54
N GLY A 274 8.21 -25.52 -10.46
CA GLY A 274 9.47 -25.50 -9.73
C GLY A 274 9.37 -26.24 -8.41
N ASN A 275 10.22 -25.85 -7.45
CA ASN A 275 10.27 -26.50 -6.15
C ASN A 275 9.00 -26.18 -5.36
N SER A 276 8.19 -27.20 -5.09
CA SER A 276 7.01 -27.05 -4.23
C SER A 276 7.48 -26.72 -2.81
N ILE A 277 7.06 -25.54 -2.32
CA ILE A 277 7.32 -25.10 -0.95
C ILE A 277 6.07 -25.19 -0.07
N SER A 278 4.90 -25.38 -0.69
CA SER A 278 3.65 -25.75 -0.02
C SER A 278 2.67 -26.36 -1.02
N THR A 279 1.51 -26.82 -0.53
CA THR A 279 0.44 -27.44 -1.34
C THR A 279 -0.04 -26.59 -2.52
N LYS A 280 0.17 -25.27 -2.49
CA LYS A 280 -0.28 -24.35 -3.55
C LYS A 280 0.79 -23.34 -3.99
N LYS A 281 2.07 -23.55 -3.65
CA LYS A 281 3.13 -22.58 -3.91
C LYS A 281 4.37 -23.23 -4.49
N ALA A 282 4.83 -22.69 -5.60
CA ALA A 282 6.07 -23.04 -6.25
C ALA A 282 7.09 -21.93 -6.02
N LEU A 283 8.27 -22.29 -5.52
CA LEU A 283 9.44 -21.45 -5.63
C LEU A 283 10.05 -21.67 -7.02
N VAL A 284 9.99 -20.64 -7.86
CA VAL A 284 10.38 -20.73 -9.26
C VAL A 284 11.82 -20.27 -9.49
N ALA A 285 12.25 -19.21 -8.80
CA ALA A 285 13.62 -18.71 -8.88
C ALA A 285 14.04 -17.96 -7.60
N ARG A 286 15.35 -17.82 -7.41
CA ARG A 286 15.98 -17.11 -6.27
C ARG A 286 17.11 -16.21 -6.77
N GLY A 287 17.51 -15.26 -5.94
CA GLY A 287 18.64 -14.37 -6.20
C GLY A 287 18.25 -13.08 -6.90
N LYS A 288 19.13 -12.08 -6.82
CA LYS A 288 18.91 -10.76 -7.43
C LYS A 288 18.89 -10.87 -8.96
N GLU A 289 19.69 -11.78 -9.51
CA GLU A 289 19.83 -12.06 -10.94
C GLU A 289 18.49 -12.47 -11.57
N ALA A 290 17.66 -13.23 -10.84
CA ALA A 290 16.35 -13.63 -11.34
C ALA A 290 15.41 -12.43 -11.55
N PHE A 291 15.46 -11.43 -10.67
CA PHE A 291 14.71 -10.18 -10.83
C PHE A 291 15.29 -9.31 -11.94
N VAL A 292 16.61 -9.32 -12.15
CA VAL A 292 17.26 -8.63 -13.29
C VAL A 292 16.75 -9.22 -14.61
N LYS A 293 16.75 -10.55 -14.76
CA LYS A 293 16.23 -11.23 -15.96
C LYS A 293 14.75 -10.96 -16.21
N LEU A 294 13.93 -10.90 -15.16
CA LEU A 294 12.53 -10.47 -15.28
C LEU A 294 12.40 -9.03 -15.80
N ARG A 295 13.25 -8.12 -15.30
CA ARG A 295 13.23 -6.73 -15.73
C ARG A 295 13.68 -6.57 -17.18
N GLU A 296 14.74 -7.26 -17.58
CA GLU A 296 15.23 -7.30 -18.96
C GLU A 296 14.17 -7.86 -19.92
N ALA A 297 13.45 -8.91 -19.50
CA ALA A 297 12.38 -9.50 -20.30
C ALA A 297 11.14 -8.62 -20.43
N ALA A 298 10.98 -7.55 -19.64
CA ALA A 298 9.79 -6.72 -19.69
C ALA A 298 9.71 -5.87 -20.96
N GLY A 299 10.84 -5.35 -21.48
CA GLY A 299 10.84 -4.46 -22.64
C GLY A 299 9.82 -3.30 -22.51
N PRO A 300 9.08 -2.95 -23.58
CA PRO A 300 8.02 -1.93 -23.54
C PRO A 300 6.90 -2.21 -22.53
N TYR A 301 6.68 -3.48 -22.18
CA TYR A 301 5.71 -3.84 -21.15
C TYR A 301 6.13 -3.34 -19.77
N GLY A 302 7.44 -3.26 -19.49
CA GLY A 302 7.98 -2.70 -18.25
C GLY A 302 7.67 -1.21 -18.10
N GLU A 303 7.72 -0.46 -19.20
CA GLU A 303 7.35 0.96 -19.23
C GLU A 303 5.85 1.15 -18.92
N LEU A 304 4.99 0.32 -19.54
CA LEU A 304 3.57 0.30 -19.21
C LEU A 304 3.35 0.03 -17.71
N LEU A 305 4.01 -0.99 -17.15
CA LEU A 305 3.86 -1.34 -15.73
C LEU A 305 4.35 -0.21 -14.78
N ASP A 306 5.35 0.56 -15.21
CA ASP A 306 5.85 1.73 -14.49
C ASP A 306 4.86 2.90 -14.47
N LEU A 307 4.16 3.14 -15.57
CA LEU A 307 3.07 4.11 -15.66
C LEU A 307 1.89 3.66 -14.80
N LEU A 308 1.53 2.38 -14.87
CA LEU A 308 0.41 1.81 -14.12
C LEU A 308 0.66 1.70 -12.61
N LYS A 309 1.89 1.95 -12.14
CA LYS A 309 2.28 1.80 -10.73
C LYS A 309 1.98 0.39 -10.19
N ALA A 310 2.18 -0.63 -11.02
CA ALA A 310 1.90 -2.02 -10.64
C ALA A 310 2.75 -2.43 -9.42
N HIS A 311 2.12 -2.76 -8.29
CA HIS A 311 2.84 -3.03 -7.04
C HIS A 311 3.88 -4.16 -7.15
N LYS A 312 3.60 -5.19 -7.95
CA LYS A 312 4.54 -6.29 -8.21
C LYS A 312 5.73 -5.85 -9.06
N TRP A 313 5.50 -4.96 -10.03
CA TRP A 313 6.57 -4.37 -10.81
C TRP A 313 7.46 -3.45 -9.95
N VAL A 314 6.84 -2.70 -9.02
CA VAL A 314 7.59 -1.93 -8.01
C VAL A 314 8.50 -2.86 -7.20
N ASP A 315 8.05 -4.05 -6.81
CA ASP A 315 8.89 -5.02 -6.09
C ASP A 315 10.07 -5.50 -6.95
N VAL A 316 9.86 -5.73 -8.26
CA VAL A 316 10.94 -6.05 -9.20
C VAL A 316 11.95 -4.91 -9.31
N LYS A 317 11.50 -3.65 -9.36
CA LYS A 317 12.38 -2.48 -9.35
C LYS A 317 13.14 -2.33 -8.05
N LEU A 318 12.49 -2.54 -6.90
CA LEU A 318 13.15 -2.55 -5.59
C LEU A 318 14.23 -3.63 -5.50
N ALA A 319 14.06 -4.76 -6.19
CA ALA A 319 15.08 -5.81 -6.21
C ALA A 319 16.29 -5.46 -7.08
N THR A 320 16.09 -4.71 -8.17
CA THR A 320 17.08 -4.52 -9.25
C THR A 320 17.74 -3.14 -9.26
N ASP A 321 17.10 -2.11 -8.72
CA ASP A 321 17.59 -0.73 -8.73
C ASP A 321 17.92 -0.28 -7.30
N ASP A 322 19.22 -0.21 -7.00
CA ASP A 322 19.72 0.14 -5.66
C ASP A 322 19.43 1.60 -5.28
N GLY A 323 19.43 2.52 -6.26
CA GLY A 323 19.08 3.93 -6.05
C GLY A 323 17.59 4.09 -5.76
N PHE A 324 16.74 3.46 -6.55
CA PHE A 324 15.29 3.40 -6.31
C PHE A 324 14.97 2.75 -4.96
N ARG A 325 15.64 1.65 -4.61
CA ARG A 325 15.49 0.98 -3.32
C ARG A 325 15.91 1.89 -2.16
N ALA A 326 17.01 2.62 -2.29
CA ALA A 326 17.47 3.56 -1.26
C ALA A 326 16.49 4.72 -1.09
N ALA A 327 16.05 5.35 -2.18
CA ALA A 327 15.06 6.41 -2.17
C ALA A 327 13.71 5.94 -1.58
N TYR A 328 13.27 4.74 -1.94
CA TYR A 328 12.05 4.13 -1.38
C TYR A 328 12.18 3.92 0.13
N LYS A 329 13.31 3.37 0.62
CA LYS A 329 13.58 3.22 2.05
C LYS A 329 13.59 4.56 2.78
N LEU A 330 14.11 5.62 2.16
CA LEU A 330 14.09 6.97 2.73
C LEU A 330 12.66 7.52 2.81
N LYS A 331 11.87 7.41 1.74
CA LYS A 331 10.46 7.85 1.70
C LYS A 331 9.59 7.09 2.70
N THR A 332 9.83 5.78 2.86
CA THR A 332 9.00 4.89 3.69
C THR A 332 9.46 4.74 5.13
N ARG A 333 10.58 5.37 5.53
CA ARG A 333 10.99 5.50 6.94
C ARG A 333 9.97 6.36 7.70
N LYS A 334 8.90 5.71 8.16
CA LYS A 334 7.96 6.31 9.11
C LYS A 334 8.68 6.56 10.43
N ARG A 335 8.41 7.70 11.07
CA ARG A 335 8.86 7.89 12.45
C ARG A 335 8.14 6.86 13.32
N SER A 336 8.77 6.42 14.41
CA SER A 336 8.15 5.41 15.28
C SER A 336 6.85 5.93 15.90
N ILE A 337 6.71 7.25 16.10
CA ILE A 337 5.42 7.88 16.45
C ILE A 337 4.34 7.65 15.39
N ASP A 338 4.66 7.72 14.10
CA ASP A 338 3.69 7.56 13.02
C ASP A 338 3.23 6.09 12.93
N ILE A 339 4.14 5.14 13.16
CA ILE A 339 3.83 3.70 13.28
C ILE A 339 2.88 3.45 14.47
N LEU A 340 3.18 4.05 15.62
CA LEU A 340 2.34 3.94 16.81
C LEU A 340 0.96 4.56 16.59
N ARG A 341 0.88 5.72 15.91
CA ARG A 341 -0.39 6.37 15.56
C ARG A 341 -1.24 5.48 14.66
N GLU A 342 -0.65 4.83 13.66
CA GLU A 342 -1.36 3.90 12.79
C GLU A 342 -1.91 2.69 13.54
N ALA A 343 -1.10 2.10 14.43
CA ALA A 343 -1.54 1.01 15.29
C ALA A 343 -2.66 1.43 16.24
N TYR A 344 -2.61 2.67 16.74
CA TYR A 344 -3.57 3.18 17.73
C TYR A 344 -4.88 3.70 17.10
N LYS A 345 -4.84 4.28 15.89
CA LYS A 345 -6.04 4.74 15.14
C LYS A 345 -7.08 3.63 14.90
N HIS A 346 -6.67 2.36 14.96
CA HIS A 346 -7.58 1.22 14.85
C HIS A 346 -8.41 0.96 16.13
N ASN A 347 -8.20 1.69 17.23
CA ASN A 347 -8.75 1.38 18.57
C ASN A 347 -9.52 2.53 19.28
N ASN A 348 -10.16 3.46 18.54
CA ASN A 348 -11.02 4.58 19.01
C ASN A 348 -10.36 5.85 19.61
N GLY A 349 -11.07 6.97 19.39
CA GLY A 349 -11.27 8.09 20.34
C GLY A 349 -10.38 9.33 20.17
N GLU A 350 -11.02 10.48 19.93
CA GLU A 350 -10.44 11.83 19.94
C GLU A 350 -9.49 12.10 21.12
N ILE A 351 -8.41 12.84 20.84
CA ILE A 351 -7.42 13.24 21.83
C ILE A 351 -7.96 14.46 22.58
N SER A 352 -8.46 14.26 23.79
CA SER A 352 -8.83 15.32 24.73
C SER A 352 -7.62 16.15 25.16
N THR A 353 -7.84 17.46 25.31
CA THR A 353 -6.90 18.45 25.84
C THR A 353 -6.81 18.31 27.36
N GLU A 354 -5.92 17.45 27.86
CA GLU A 354 -5.60 17.40 29.29
C GLU A 354 -4.63 18.53 29.69
N GLN A 355 -4.94 19.19 30.81
CA GLN A 355 -4.07 20.20 31.42
C GLN A 355 -2.96 19.50 32.21
N PHE A 356 -1.71 19.90 31.96
CA PHE A 356 -0.55 19.39 32.68
C PHE A 356 -0.27 20.33 33.86
N PRO A 357 -0.09 19.81 35.09
CA PRO A 357 0.28 20.65 36.23
C PRO A 357 1.65 21.30 36.00
N HIS A 358 1.79 22.56 36.44
CA HIS A 358 3.08 23.26 36.44
C HIS A 358 4.07 22.53 37.35
N ALA A 359 5.24 22.19 36.80
CA ALA A 359 6.32 21.57 37.55
C ALA A 359 7.27 22.65 38.11
N GLU A 360 7.70 22.43 39.36
CA GLU A 360 8.71 23.19 40.11
C GLU A 360 10.08 23.26 39.40
N GLU A 361 10.94 24.17 39.88
CA GLU A 361 12.23 24.52 39.28
C GLU A 361 13.06 23.31 38.80
N PRO A 362 13.63 23.38 37.58
CA PRO A 362 14.33 22.24 36.98
C PRO A 362 15.67 21.95 37.69
N ARG A 363 15.83 20.70 38.16
CA ARG A 363 17.11 20.15 38.62
C ARG A 363 18.10 20.00 37.45
N ILE A 364 19.40 19.98 37.74
CA ILE A 364 20.45 19.68 36.74
C ILE A 364 20.11 18.38 36.01
N GLY A 365 20.00 18.44 34.68
CA GLY A 365 19.61 17.31 33.84
C GLY A 365 18.14 17.26 33.43
N ALA A 366 17.35 18.28 33.76
CA ALA A 366 15.99 18.45 33.25
C ALA A 366 15.78 19.81 32.57
N VAL A 367 14.79 19.89 31.70
CA VAL A 367 14.37 21.09 30.99
C VAL A 367 12.85 21.08 30.83
N VAL A 368 12.21 22.23 31.03
CA VAL A 368 10.78 22.39 30.73
C VAL A 368 10.65 22.88 29.30
N VAL A 369 10.05 22.07 28.43
CA VAL A 369 9.81 22.40 27.02
C VAL A 369 8.32 22.54 26.80
N VAL A 370 7.85 23.76 26.55
CA VAL A 370 6.42 24.05 26.29
C VAL A 370 5.53 23.52 27.44
N GLY A 371 5.97 23.69 28.69
CA GLY A 371 5.25 23.19 29.87
C GLY A 371 5.33 21.67 30.11
N VAL A 372 6.23 20.96 29.43
CA VAL A 372 6.51 19.54 29.67
C VAL A 372 7.92 19.38 30.25
N LEU A 373 8.03 18.83 31.46
CA LEU A 373 9.33 18.49 32.05
C LEU A 373 9.95 17.29 31.32
N MET A 374 11.12 17.49 30.73
CA MET A 374 11.89 16.49 29.99
C MET A 374 13.29 16.33 30.59
N TYR A 375 13.86 15.13 30.50
CA TYR A 375 15.18 14.81 31.05
C TYR A 375 16.20 14.64 29.94
N PHE A 376 17.39 15.19 30.14
CA PHE A 376 18.49 15.08 29.20
C PHE A 376 19.15 13.70 29.26
N GLU A 377 19.50 13.18 28.08
CA GLU A 377 20.28 11.95 27.96
C GLU A 377 21.31 12.06 26.81
N LEU A 378 22.53 11.63 27.10
CA LEU A 378 23.60 11.53 26.12
C LEU A 378 23.55 10.19 25.40
N MET A 379 23.48 10.24 24.07
CA MET A 379 23.41 9.07 23.20
C MET A 379 24.70 8.93 22.38
N GLY A 380 25.30 7.74 22.41
CA GLY A 380 26.55 7.44 21.72
C GLY A 380 26.41 7.33 20.20
N GLY A 381 27.37 7.89 19.47
CA GLY A 381 27.48 7.84 18.01
C GLY A 381 28.74 8.59 17.53
N LYS A 382 29.05 8.58 16.22
CA LYS A 382 30.29 9.17 15.67
C LYS A 382 30.56 10.62 16.12
N GLY A 383 29.51 11.42 16.36
CA GLY A 383 29.63 12.78 16.91
C GLY A 383 29.08 12.99 18.32
N GLY A 384 28.41 11.99 18.92
CA GLY A 384 27.61 12.19 20.14
C GLY A 384 26.31 12.97 19.90
N SER A 385 25.28 12.73 20.70
CA SER A 385 24.00 13.45 20.60
C SER A 385 23.35 13.64 21.96
N LEU A 386 22.65 14.77 22.13
CA LEU A 386 21.85 15.08 23.30
C LEU A 386 20.37 14.98 22.92
N VAL A 387 19.60 14.23 23.71
CA VAL A 387 18.14 14.15 23.55
C VAL A 387 17.46 14.57 24.85
N ALA A 388 16.27 15.16 24.74
CA ALA A 388 15.39 15.38 25.87
C ALA A 388 14.25 14.36 25.81
N LYS A 389 14.01 13.65 26.92
CA LYS A 389 13.07 12.52 27.03
C LYS A 389 11.99 12.79 28.08
N TYR A 390 10.76 12.44 27.73
CA TYR A 390 9.62 12.34 28.62
C TYR A 390 9.17 10.87 28.69
N PHE A 391 8.89 10.38 29.89
CA PHE A 391 8.54 8.98 30.13
C PHE A 391 7.10 8.89 30.64
N THR A 392 6.33 7.95 30.08
CA THR A 392 4.97 7.64 30.56
C THR A 392 4.65 6.18 30.32
N ILE A 393 3.79 5.57 31.12
CA ILE A 393 3.27 4.21 30.88
C ILE A 393 2.06 4.27 29.92
N ASP A 394 1.42 5.43 29.82
CA ASP A 394 0.22 5.66 29.02
C ASP A 394 0.55 6.21 27.63
N LEU A 395 0.15 5.46 26.59
CA LEU A 395 0.33 5.83 25.20
C LEU A 395 -0.50 7.07 24.79
N ARG A 396 -1.69 7.28 25.38
CA ARG A 396 -2.51 8.49 25.12
C ARG A 396 -1.77 9.73 25.60
N LYS A 397 -1.21 9.68 26.81
CA LYS A 397 -0.37 10.76 27.35
C LYS A 397 0.87 10.99 26.49
N ALA A 398 1.50 9.92 25.99
CA ALA A 398 2.63 10.04 25.08
C ALA A 398 2.25 10.78 23.78
N PHE A 399 1.07 10.48 23.21
CA PHE A 399 0.56 11.20 22.04
C PHE A 399 0.17 12.64 22.33
N ALA A 400 -0.42 12.93 23.48
CA ALA A 400 -0.78 14.30 23.88
C ALA A 400 0.47 15.18 24.02
N VAL A 401 1.50 14.67 24.71
CA VAL A 401 2.79 15.36 24.84
C VAL A 401 3.44 15.56 23.46
N ALA A 402 3.46 14.52 22.61
CA ALA A 402 4.02 14.66 21.27
C ALA A 402 3.24 15.66 20.40
N LYS A 403 1.90 15.68 20.47
CA LYS A 403 1.08 16.68 19.76
C LYS A 403 1.41 18.10 20.22
N ARG A 404 1.58 18.30 21.53
CA ARG A 404 1.96 19.59 22.11
C ARG A 404 3.33 20.07 21.61
N LEU A 405 4.31 19.18 21.55
CA LEU A 405 5.64 19.48 21.01
C LEU A 405 5.58 19.76 19.50
N GLU A 406 4.77 19.03 18.73
CA GLU A 406 4.55 19.29 17.29
C GLU A 406 3.90 20.67 17.04
N LEU A 407 2.92 21.08 17.86
CA LEU A 407 2.29 22.41 17.77
C LEU A 407 3.29 23.55 18.04
N ALA A 408 4.35 23.30 18.81
CA ALA A 408 5.44 24.24 19.02
C ALA A 408 6.51 24.22 17.91
N GLY A 409 6.26 23.49 16.81
CA GLY A 409 7.17 23.40 15.66
C GLY A 409 8.36 22.44 15.87
N LEU A 410 8.33 21.61 16.92
CA LEU A 410 9.35 20.60 17.20
C LEU A 410 9.01 19.28 16.51
N ARG A 411 9.98 18.36 16.42
CA ARG A 411 9.81 17.09 15.72
C ARG A 411 9.98 15.88 16.66
N PRO A 412 9.04 15.69 17.61
CA PRO A 412 9.12 14.60 18.58
C PRO A 412 8.97 13.22 17.91
N ASN A 413 9.45 12.21 18.62
CA ASN A 413 9.24 10.81 18.28
C ASN A 413 8.90 9.99 19.52
N ILE A 414 8.22 8.86 19.34
CA ILE A 414 7.80 7.97 20.45
C ILE A 414 8.39 6.58 20.22
N VAL A 415 9.03 6.03 21.24
CA VAL A 415 9.55 4.65 21.23
C VAL A 415 9.09 3.92 22.48
N ARG A 416 8.97 2.59 22.37
CA ARG A 416 8.69 1.71 23.51
C ARG A 416 10.01 1.35 24.20
N SER A 417 10.07 1.54 25.51
CA SER A 417 11.19 1.16 26.37
C SER A 417 10.65 0.37 27.56
N GLY A 418 10.67 -0.96 27.46
CA GLY A 418 10.05 -1.85 28.44
C GLY A 418 8.55 -1.57 28.64
N PRO A 419 8.07 -1.34 29.87
CA PRO A 419 6.68 -1.00 30.16
C PRO A 419 6.32 0.46 29.86
N LYS A 420 7.28 1.31 29.48
CA LYS A 420 7.10 2.75 29.27
C LYS A 420 7.17 3.13 27.79
N TYR A 421 6.49 4.22 27.44
CA TYR A 421 6.68 4.99 26.24
C TYR A 421 7.59 6.18 26.53
N VAL A 422 8.54 6.41 25.62
CA VAL A 422 9.48 7.51 25.68
C VAL A 422 9.18 8.46 24.54
N VAL A 423 8.72 9.66 24.88
CA VAL A 423 8.61 10.77 23.92
C VAL A 423 9.93 11.52 23.96
N TYR A 424 10.57 11.73 22.82
CA TYR A 424 11.85 12.46 22.80
C TYR A 424 11.94 13.45 21.65
N ILE A 425 12.69 14.50 21.86
CA ILE A 425 13.13 15.46 20.84
C ILE A 425 14.65 15.37 20.68
N ALA A 426 15.13 15.57 19.45
CA ALA A 426 16.53 15.41 19.10
C ALA A 426 17.35 16.69 19.35
N THR A 427 18.68 16.57 19.27
CA THR A 427 19.61 17.70 19.43
C THR A 427 19.27 18.90 18.53
N ALA A 428 18.81 18.65 17.31
CA ALA A 428 18.41 19.71 16.38
C ALA A 428 17.23 20.55 16.89
N ASP A 429 16.26 19.94 17.58
CA ASP A 429 15.13 20.66 18.17
C ASP A 429 15.58 21.41 19.44
N LEU A 430 16.48 20.82 20.24
CA LEU A 430 17.06 21.49 21.40
C LEU A 430 17.89 22.73 21.01
N LEU A 431 18.65 22.66 19.91
CA LEU A 431 19.39 23.80 19.36
C LEU A 431 18.43 24.93 18.96
N LYS A 432 17.38 24.61 18.19
CA LYS A 432 16.35 25.59 17.79
C LYS A 432 15.65 26.25 18.97
N LEU A 433 15.43 25.50 20.05
CA LEU A 433 14.87 26.04 21.29
C LEU A 433 15.86 26.96 21.99
N ALA A 434 17.12 26.54 22.12
CA ALA A 434 18.17 27.31 22.77
C ALA A 434 18.51 28.63 22.06
N GLU A 435 18.27 28.74 20.76
CA GLU A 435 18.38 30.01 20.02
C GLU A 435 17.33 31.05 20.46
N LYS A 436 16.18 30.60 20.99
CA LYS A 436 15.02 31.45 21.30
C LYS A 436 14.73 31.56 22.80
N ASP A 437 15.17 30.60 23.59
CA ASP A 437 14.91 30.50 25.02
C ASP A 437 16.23 30.34 25.78
N ASP A 438 16.62 31.42 26.47
CA ASP A 438 17.86 31.46 27.26
C ASP A 438 17.84 30.44 28.40
N THR A 439 16.67 30.10 28.93
CA THR A 439 16.51 29.10 30.00
C THR A 439 16.90 27.72 29.49
N VAL A 440 16.43 27.35 28.29
CA VAL A 440 16.78 26.08 27.63
C VAL A 440 18.26 26.05 27.30
N ARG A 441 18.82 27.15 26.79
CA ARG A 441 20.25 27.29 26.50
C ARG A 441 21.11 27.04 27.74
N ARG A 442 20.80 27.72 28.85
CA ARG A 442 21.52 27.55 30.12
C ARG A 442 21.37 26.14 30.68
N ALA A 443 20.18 25.54 30.62
CA ALA A 443 19.95 24.18 31.10
C ALA A 443 20.77 23.13 30.32
N VAL A 444 20.84 23.26 28.99
CA VAL A 444 21.69 22.40 28.14
C VAL A 444 23.16 22.57 28.49
N ALA A 445 23.61 23.82 28.58
CA ALA A 445 25.01 24.15 28.85
C ALA A 445 25.46 23.64 30.23
N LEU A 446 24.68 23.89 31.28
CA LEU A 446 24.95 23.38 32.64
C LEU A 446 25.02 21.85 32.67
N TYR A 447 24.10 21.16 31.99
CA TYR A 447 24.11 19.70 31.90
C TYR A 447 25.33 19.16 31.18
N LEU A 448 25.71 19.75 30.04
CA LEU A 448 26.88 19.30 29.28
C LEU A 448 28.18 19.53 30.06
N THR A 449 28.33 20.68 30.72
CA THR A 449 29.49 20.99 31.56
C THR A 449 29.58 20.06 32.77
N GLU A 450 28.46 19.75 33.44
CA GLU A 450 28.43 18.78 34.54
C GLU A 450 28.83 17.37 34.04
N LYS A 451 28.32 16.93 32.90
CA LYS A 451 28.65 15.61 32.33
C LYS A 451 30.08 15.53 31.81
N ALA A 452 30.65 16.62 31.31
CA ALA A 452 32.06 16.70 30.94
C ALA A 452 32.99 16.60 32.16
N LYS A 453 32.63 17.24 33.28
CA LYS A 453 33.44 17.23 34.51
C LYS A 453 33.30 15.95 35.33
N ASN A 454 32.06 15.52 35.56
CA ASN A 454 31.71 14.50 36.57
C ASN A 454 31.08 13.24 35.97
N GLY A 455 30.81 13.20 34.65
CA GLY A 455 30.19 12.04 34.00
C GLY A 455 31.10 10.80 33.95
N THR A 456 30.52 9.67 33.53
CA THR A 456 31.29 8.46 33.18
C THR A 456 32.23 8.73 32.00
N PRO A 457 33.31 7.93 31.78
CA PRO A 457 34.25 8.17 30.67
C PRO A 457 33.57 8.37 29.31
N ARG A 458 32.54 7.56 29.02
CA ARG A 458 31.74 7.67 27.79
C ARG A 458 30.88 8.94 27.74
N GLN A 459 30.32 9.39 28.87
CA GLN A 459 29.56 10.62 28.92
C GLN A 459 30.43 11.86 28.77
N ARG A 460 31.64 11.86 29.35
CA ARG A 460 32.62 12.95 29.18
C ARG A 460 32.98 13.13 27.72
N GLU A 461 33.35 12.04 27.06
CA GLU A 461 33.69 12.04 25.63
C GLU A 461 32.54 12.59 24.76
N ILE A 462 31.30 12.16 25.02
CA ILE A 462 30.14 12.63 24.27
C ILE A 462 29.85 14.12 24.55
N ALA A 463 29.91 14.54 25.81
CA ALA A 463 29.65 15.93 26.21
C ALA A 463 30.68 16.89 25.59
N GLU A 464 31.97 16.55 25.66
CA GLU A 464 33.05 17.33 25.05
C GLU A 464 32.90 17.45 23.53
N LYS A 465 32.54 16.34 22.85
CA LYS A 465 32.26 16.36 21.40
C LYS A 465 31.06 17.25 21.04
N ILE A 466 30.06 17.36 21.90
CA ILE A 466 28.92 18.25 21.68
C ILE A 466 29.33 19.70 21.90
N LEU A 467 30.01 20.01 23.01
CA LEU A 467 30.51 21.36 23.33
C LEU A 467 31.45 21.90 22.25
N LYS A 468 32.37 21.06 21.74
CA LYS A 468 33.28 21.44 20.66
C LYS A 468 32.58 21.77 19.35
N ARG A 469 31.43 21.15 19.07
CA ARG A 469 30.62 21.41 17.86
C ARG A 469 29.67 22.60 18.04
N HIS A 470 29.28 22.89 19.27
CA HIS A 470 28.33 23.95 19.60
C HIS A 470 28.88 24.83 20.73
N PRO A 471 29.81 25.75 20.42
CA PRO A 471 30.46 26.59 21.42
C PRO A 471 29.49 27.47 22.22
N SER A 472 28.30 27.75 21.68
CA SER A 472 27.23 28.49 22.36
C SER A 472 26.69 27.84 23.65
N PHE A 473 27.08 26.59 23.92
CA PHE A 473 26.78 25.87 25.16
C PHE A 473 27.97 25.77 26.12
N SER A 474 29.10 26.40 25.81
CA SER A 474 30.21 26.53 26.76
C SER A 474 29.87 27.67 27.71
N ILE A 475 29.89 27.39 29.02
CA ILE A 475 29.73 28.38 30.10
C ILE A 475 31.10 28.79 30.58
#